data_AF-A0A522BL83-F1
#
_entry.id   AF-A0A522BL83-F1
#
_cell.length_a   1.000
_cell.length_b   1.000
_cell.length_c   1.000
_cell.angle_alpha   90.00
_cell.angle_beta   90.00
_cell.angle_gamma   90.00
#
_symmetry.space_group_name_H-M   'P 1'
#
loop_
_entity.id
_entity.type
_entity.pdbx_description
1 polymer ?
#
loop_
_entity_poly.entity_id
_entity_poly.type
_entity_poly.pdbx_seq_one_letter_code
_entity_poly.pdbx_strand_id
1 'polypeptide(L)' 'PEGPYETLAGYVMATLGHVPRVGEAVEVDGHRLEVSELDGRRISRVRVTPVTAPELEETG' A
#
# COMPACT_ATOMS: atom_id res chain seq x y z
N PRO A 1 5.05 10.88 5.51
CA PRO A 1 4.74 11.06 6.96
C PRO A 1 5.78 10.33 7.83
N GLU A 2 6.41 11.05 8.76
CA GLU A 2 7.27 10.44 9.78
C GLU A 2 6.40 10.02 10.97
N GLY A 3 6.08 8.73 11.03
CA GLY A 3 5.43 8.07 12.17
C GLY A 3 6.34 6.98 12.73
N PRO A 4 5.98 6.33 13.86
CA PRO A 4 6.84 5.37 14.56
C PRO A 4 6.96 4.01 13.85
N TYR A 5 7.19 4.01 12.54
CA TYR A 5 7.25 2.81 11.70
C TYR A 5 8.64 2.70 11.09
N GLU A 6 9.36 1.66 11.48
CA GLU A 6 10.70 1.37 10.95
C GLU A 6 10.65 0.46 9.71
N THR A 7 9.44 0.05 9.28
CA THR A 7 9.24 -0.89 8.17
C THR A 7 8.06 -0.49 7.29
N LEU A 8 8.09 -0.94 6.02
CA LEU A 8 6.99 -0.74 5.06
C LEU A 8 5.67 -1.36 5.55
N ALA A 9 5.73 -2.54 6.18
CA ALA A 9 4.56 -3.19 6.77
C ALA A 9 3.93 -2.34 7.89
N GLY A 10 4.76 -1.78 8.77
CA GLY A 10 4.31 -0.88 9.84
C GLY A 10 3.65 0.37 9.28
N TYR A 11 4.23 0.95 8.23
CA TYR A 11 3.66 2.10 7.52
C TYR A 11 2.27 1.79 6.95
N VAL A 12 2.12 0.68 6.22
CA VAL A 12 0.84 0.28 5.61
C VAL A 12 -0.24 0.04 6.68
N MET A 13 0.08 -0.72 7.74
CA MET A 13 -0.87 -0.94 8.84
C MET A 13 -1.32 0.36 9.50
N ALA A 14 -0.39 1.26 9.76
CA ALA A 14 -0.73 2.50 10.42
C ALA A 14 -1.50 3.48 9.54
N THR A 15 -1.22 3.47 8.24
CA THR A 15 -1.96 4.25 7.25
C THR A 15 -3.40 3.75 7.13
N LEU A 16 -3.62 2.43 7.17
CA LEU A 16 -4.96 1.82 7.14
C LEU A 16 -5.69 1.88 8.49
N GLY A 17 -4.96 1.92 9.61
CA GLY A 17 -5.53 2.00 10.96
C GLY A 17 -6.12 0.69 11.50
N HIS A 18 -5.94 -0.42 10.78
CA HIS A 18 -6.37 -1.76 11.19
C HIS A 18 -5.44 -2.84 10.64
N VAL A 19 -5.66 -4.09 11.04
CA VAL A 19 -5.01 -5.24 10.38
C VAL A 19 -5.60 -5.37 8.97
N PRO A 20 -4.80 -5.24 7.90
CA PRO A 20 -5.32 -5.27 6.54
C PRO A 20 -5.61 -6.69 6.07
N ARG A 21 -6.35 -6.79 4.98
CA ARG A 21 -6.57 -7.99 4.18
C ARG A 21 -5.66 -7.98 2.96
N VAL A 22 -5.40 -9.16 2.42
CA VAL A 22 -4.71 -9.29 1.12
C VAL A 22 -5.52 -8.58 0.03
N GLY A 23 -4.84 -7.78 -0.79
CA GLY A 23 -5.42 -6.94 -1.83
C GLY A 23 -5.75 -5.51 -1.40
N GLU A 24 -5.74 -5.20 -0.10
CA GLU A 24 -5.84 -3.81 0.35
C GLU A 24 -4.54 -3.05 0.05
N ALA A 25 -4.69 -1.78 -0.29
CA ALA A 25 -3.58 -0.95 -0.72
C ALA A 25 -3.66 0.48 -0.19
N VAL A 26 -2.50 1.11 -0.09
CA VAL A 26 -2.36 2.55 0.17
C VAL A 26 -1.51 3.18 -0.92
N GLU A 27 -1.72 4.46 -1.18
CA GLU A 27 -0.93 5.23 -2.15
C GLU A 27 -0.02 6.22 -1.42
N VAL A 28 1.24 6.29 -1.85
CA VAL A 28 2.25 7.20 -1.29
C VAL A 28 3.28 7.53 -2.37
N ASP A 29 3.63 8.81 -2.50
CA ASP A 29 4.68 9.30 -3.42
C ASP A 29 4.57 8.70 -4.84
N GLY A 30 3.35 8.64 -5.39
CA GLY A 30 3.09 8.10 -6.73
C GLY A 30 3.21 6.58 -6.85
N HIS A 31 3.24 5.84 -5.74
CA HIS A 31 3.29 4.39 -5.71
C HIS A 31 2.10 3.81 -4.93
N ARG A 32 1.58 2.69 -5.41
CA ARG A 32 0.60 1.86 -4.72
C ARG A 32 1.33 0.74 -3.99
N LEU A 33 1.09 0.67 -2.69
CA LEU A 33 1.58 -0.35 -1.77
C LEU A 33 0.45 -1.31 -1.44
N GLU A 34 0.42 -2.47 -2.08
CA GLU A 34 -0.63 -3.48 -1.91
C GLU A 34 -0.15 -4.63 -1.02
N VAL A 35 -0.97 -5.02 -0.04
CA VAL A 35 -0.71 -6.20 0.79
C VAL A 35 -0.93 -7.45 -0.05
N SER A 36 0.14 -8.15 -0.41
CA SER A 36 0.01 -9.37 -1.21
C SER A 36 -0.01 -10.63 -0.35
N GLU A 37 0.62 -10.62 0.83
CA GLU A 37 0.67 -11.77 1.74
C GLU A 37 0.64 -11.34 3.21
N LEU A 38 -0.03 -12.14 4.03
CA LEU A 38 -0.08 -12.04 5.49
C LEU A 38 0.49 -13.32 6.11
N ASP A 39 1.30 -13.17 7.15
CA ASP A 39 1.64 -14.22 8.09
C ASP A 39 0.90 -13.96 9.42
N GLY A 40 -0.21 -14.66 9.60
CA GLY A 40 -1.17 -14.39 10.68
C GLY A 40 -1.72 -12.97 10.60
N ARG A 41 -1.32 -12.10 11.54
CA ARG A 41 -1.72 -10.67 11.57
C ARG A 41 -0.65 -9.73 11.04
N ARG A 42 0.51 -10.24 10.60
CA ARG A 42 1.62 -9.42 10.09
C ARG A 42 1.64 -9.43 8.57
N ILE A 43 1.90 -8.29 7.96
CA ILE A 43 2.20 -8.23 6.53
C ILE A 43 3.56 -8.85 6.30
N SER A 44 3.61 -9.91 5.50
CA SER A 44 4.85 -10.60 5.12
C SER A 44 5.36 -10.15 3.76
N ARG A 45 4.46 -9.70 2.86
CA ARG A 45 4.84 -9.15 1.56
C ARG A 45 3.92 -8.01 1.13
N VAL A 46 4.56 -6.97 0.61
CA VAL A 46 3.92 -5.82 -0.05
C VAL A 46 4.37 -5.79 -1.50
N ARG A 47 3.41 -5.65 -2.42
CA ARG A 47 3.67 -5.35 -3.82
C ARG A 47 3.68 -3.83 -4.00
N VAL A 48 4.75 -3.31 -4.60
CA VAL A 48 4.87 -1.91 -4.94
C VAL A 48 4.69 -1.76 -6.45
N THR A 49 3.76 -0.91 -6.87
CA THR A 49 3.58 -0.55 -8.28
C THR A 49 3.52 0.96 -8.42
N PRO A 50 4.04 1.56 -9.50
CA PRO A 50 3.76 2.95 -9.79
C PRO A 50 2.23 3.12 -9.92
N VAL A 51 1.70 4.21 -9.37
CA VAL A 51 0.38 4.70 -9.75
C VAL A 51 0.58 5.33 -11.11
N THR A 52 0.49 4.51 -12.17
CA THR A 52 0.20 5.09 -13.48
C THR A 52 -1.17 5.72 -13.29
N ALA A 53 -1.26 7.05 -13.26
CA ALA A 53 -2.54 7.68 -13.56
C ALA A 53 -3.06 6.95 -14.79
N PRO A 54 -4.31 6.45 -14.81
CA PRO A 54 -4.86 5.99 -16.07
C PRO A 54 -4.59 7.13 -17.06
N GLU A 55 -3.87 6.82 -18.14
CA GLU A 55 -3.79 7.69 -19.30
C GLU A 55 -5.21 8.23 -19.46
N LEU A 56 -5.39 9.52 -19.19
CA LEU A 56 -6.70 10.14 -19.33
C LEU A 56 -7.12 9.73 -20.72
N GLU A 57 -8.18 8.94 -20.83
CA GLU A 57 -8.74 8.66 -22.13
C GLU A 57 -9.04 10.04 -22.73
N GLU A 58 -8.20 10.45 -23.67
CA GLU A 58 -8.39 11.61 -24.52
C GLU A 58 -9.61 11.28 -25.39
N THR A 59 -10.79 11.27 -24.79
CA THR A 59 -12.04 11.41 -25.50
C THR A 59 -12.22 12.91 -25.69
N GLY A 60 -11.77 13.40 -26.85
CA GLY A 60 -11.98 14.77 -27.30
C GLY A 60 -11.26 15.09 -28.59
#